data_AF-A0A0K2V9L2-F1
#
_entry.id   AF-A0A0K2V9L2-F1
#
_cell.length_a   1.000
_cell.length_b   1.000
_cell.length_c   1.000
_cell.angle_alpha   90.00
_cell.angle_beta   90.00
_cell.angle_gamma   90.00
#
_symmetry.space_group_name_H-M   'P 1'
#
loop_
_entity.id
_entity.type
_entity.pdbx_description
1 polymer ?
#
loop_
_entity_poly.entity_id
_entity_poly.type
_entity_poly.pdbx_seq_one_letter_code
_entity_poly.pdbx_strand_id
1 'polypeptide(L)'
;MPDRCIAPGCKTGHLGNEKTENISTHKFPSNVKEREKWIEAIEKVRANWTYPTNTKKPPILCSLHFYESSFITVSKDVNDYRKKNRESKVLQRRRLKKGSVPVMFPDLPSHMSKLKVCHRESKCLTENRHKANGLRLLKEAQARIEADTFYSLQDLYEKFRNDTTTNFEMLLRKSGNELLFIHIDDGDGTIGHQIVCSVVFDQELEFKMFVQGSLVPSSRVSNLFNGKKCSRISELKKLLKALILIEREEPRFTPKTEVTSTEEEIFICI
;
A
#
# COMPACT_ATOMS: atom_id res chain seq x y z
N MET A 1 -55.09 9.98 21.91
CA MET A 1 -54.33 11.13 21.37
C MET A 1 -53.53 10.65 20.18
N PRO A 2 -53.59 11.35 19.02
CA PRO A 2 -52.77 11.01 17.87
C PRO A 2 -51.28 11.09 18.25
N ASP A 3 -50.50 10.13 17.76
CA ASP A 3 -49.05 10.15 17.93
C ASP A 3 -48.51 11.38 17.18
N ARG A 4 -47.72 12.22 17.86
CA ARG A 4 -47.13 13.44 17.29
C ARG A 4 -45.75 13.13 16.72
N CYS A 5 -45.45 13.69 15.55
CA CYS A 5 -44.11 13.58 14.96
C CYS A 5 -43.07 14.24 15.89
N ILE A 6 -41.94 13.58 16.12
CA ILE A 6 -40.87 14.08 16.99
C ILE A 6 -39.91 15.05 16.29
N ALA A 7 -39.97 15.11 14.96
CA ALA A 7 -39.09 15.99 14.19
C ALA A 7 -39.34 17.46 14.56
N PRO A 8 -38.28 18.26 14.76
CA PRO A 8 -38.40 19.67 15.09
C PRO A 8 -39.13 20.42 13.97
N GLY A 9 -40.05 21.33 14.33
CA GLY A 9 -40.84 22.11 13.38
C GLY A 9 -42.01 21.34 12.72
N CYS A 10 -42.03 20.01 12.78
CA CYS A 10 -43.04 19.21 12.12
C CYS A 10 -44.40 19.31 12.83
N LYS A 11 -45.43 19.72 12.09
CA LYS A 11 -46.80 19.90 12.60
C LYS A 11 -47.69 18.66 12.48
N THR A 12 -47.21 17.56 11.88
CA THR A 12 -47.98 16.32 11.71
C THR A 12 -48.43 15.73 13.05
N GLY A 13 -49.73 15.45 13.18
CA GLY A 13 -50.33 14.86 14.38
C GLY A 13 -50.64 15.85 15.51
N HIS A 14 -50.38 17.14 15.34
CA HIS A 14 -50.77 18.18 16.28
C HIS A 14 -52.28 18.49 16.18
N LEU A 15 -52.91 18.81 17.32
CA LEU A 15 -54.33 19.17 17.37
C LEU A 15 -54.57 20.46 16.57
N GLY A 16 -55.62 20.48 15.74
CA GLY A 16 -56.00 21.65 14.92
C GLY A 16 -55.42 21.67 13.51
N ASN A 17 -54.53 20.74 13.15
CA ASN A 17 -54.08 20.60 11.76
C ASN A 17 -54.91 19.53 11.03
N GLU A 18 -55.27 19.83 9.78
CA GLU A 18 -55.91 18.86 8.90
C GLU A 18 -55.01 17.63 8.73
N LYS A 19 -55.63 16.45 8.73
CA LYS A 19 -54.92 15.22 8.37
C LYS A 19 -54.58 15.31 6.89
N THR A 20 -53.35 15.69 6.59
CA THR A 20 -52.78 15.56 5.26
C THR A 20 -52.93 14.11 4.79
N GLU A 21 -53.69 13.92 3.72
CA GLU A 21 -53.87 12.61 3.10
C GLU A 21 -52.49 12.05 2.70
N ASN A 22 -52.29 10.74 2.89
CA ASN A 22 -51.07 9.99 2.51
C ASN A 22 -49.81 10.13 3.39
N ILE A 23 -49.88 10.75 4.57
CA ILE A 23 -48.76 10.71 5.53
C ILE A 23 -48.85 9.47 6.43
N SER A 24 -47.84 8.60 6.36
CA SER A 24 -47.69 7.48 7.28
C SER A 24 -46.76 7.82 8.45
N THR A 25 -47.04 7.25 9.62
CA THR A 25 -46.21 7.41 10.82
C THR A 25 -45.40 6.14 11.10
N HIS A 26 -44.14 6.31 11.47
CA HIS A 26 -43.17 5.24 11.70
C HIS A 26 -42.60 5.33 13.11
N LYS A 27 -42.70 4.23 13.86
CA LYS A 27 -42.07 4.08 15.18
C LYS A 27 -40.58 3.83 15.01
N PHE A 28 -39.81 4.19 16.04
CA PHE A 28 -38.38 3.88 16.06
C PHE A 28 -38.15 2.36 15.95
N PRO A 29 -37.06 1.93 15.28
CA PRO A 29 -36.72 0.52 15.15
C PRO A 29 -36.54 -0.17 16.50
N SER A 30 -36.95 -1.44 16.60
CA SER A 30 -36.63 -2.29 17.75
C SER A 30 -35.15 -2.70 17.78
N ASN A 31 -34.49 -2.71 16.63
CA ASN A 31 -33.06 -3.02 16.53
C ASN A 31 -32.23 -1.85 17.10
N VAL A 32 -31.39 -2.14 18.09
CA VAL A 32 -30.56 -1.16 18.79
C VAL A 32 -29.71 -0.33 17.82
N LYS A 33 -29.02 -0.96 16.86
CA LYS A 33 -28.12 -0.27 15.91
C LYS A 33 -28.88 0.64 14.95
N GLU A 34 -30.07 0.25 14.50
CA GLU A 34 -30.88 1.10 13.62
C GLU A 34 -31.52 2.25 14.40
N ARG A 35 -31.93 1.98 15.65
CA ARG A 35 -32.47 2.97 16.57
C ARG A 35 -31.45 4.05 16.89
N GLU A 36 -30.22 3.69 17.21
CA GLU A 36 -29.12 4.64 17.45
C GLU A 36 -28.93 5.60 16.27
N LYS A 37 -28.98 5.11 15.04
CA LYS A 37 -28.89 5.97 13.84
C LYS A 37 -30.05 6.96 13.73
N TRP A 38 -31.25 6.57 14.12
CA TRP A 38 -32.41 7.48 14.13
C TRP A 38 -32.27 8.52 15.24
N ILE A 39 -31.76 8.13 16.41
CA ILE A 39 -31.48 9.02 17.53
C ILE A 39 -30.45 10.07 17.11
N GLU A 40 -29.31 9.63 16.58
CA GLU A 40 -28.22 10.50 16.09
C GLU A 40 -28.72 11.50 15.02
N ALA A 41 -29.58 11.03 14.11
CA ALA A 41 -30.16 11.89 13.07
C ALA A 41 -31.06 13.00 13.65
N ILE A 42 -31.80 12.72 14.73
CA ILE A 42 -32.65 13.71 15.39
C ILE A 42 -31.84 14.62 16.32
N GLU A 43 -30.88 14.09 17.08
CA GLU A 43 -30.01 14.90 17.95
C GLU A 43 -29.26 15.97 17.17
N LYS A 44 -28.83 15.67 15.93
CA LYS A 44 -28.21 16.65 15.03
C LYS A 44 -29.09 17.85 14.70
N VAL A 45 -30.41 17.66 14.65
CA VAL A 45 -31.35 18.70 14.21
C VAL A 45 -32.19 19.28 15.36
N ARG A 46 -32.20 18.62 16.52
CA ARG A 46 -32.98 19.01 17.68
C ARG A 46 -32.07 19.10 18.91
N ALA A 47 -31.62 20.31 19.22
CA ALA A 47 -30.80 20.59 20.38
C ALA A 47 -31.47 20.12 21.68
N ASN A 48 -30.66 19.59 22.61
CA ASN A 48 -31.07 19.15 23.94
C ASN A 48 -32.18 18.08 23.97
N TRP A 49 -32.38 17.34 22.87
CA TRP A 49 -33.30 16.22 22.84
C TRP A 49 -32.58 14.92 23.20
N THR A 50 -33.17 14.14 24.09
CA THR A 50 -32.72 12.80 24.46
C THR A 50 -33.81 11.78 24.17
N TYR A 51 -33.40 10.61 23.69
CA TYR A 51 -34.34 9.53 23.39
C TYR A 51 -34.95 8.95 24.69
N PRO A 52 -36.28 8.90 24.82
CA PRO A 52 -36.92 8.36 26.01
C PRO A 52 -36.91 6.83 25.98
N THR A 53 -35.91 6.22 26.60
CA THR A 53 -35.73 4.75 26.63
C THR A 53 -36.82 4.02 27.44
N ASN A 54 -37.39 4.66 28.46
CA ASN A 54 -38.28 4.01 29.44
C ASN A 54 -39.77 4.38 29.29
N THR A 55 -40.18 4.94 28.15
CA THR A 55 -41.58 5.34 27.94
C THR A 55 -42.41 4.22 27.31
N LYS A 56 -43.64 4.02 27.80
CA LYS A 56 -44.62 3.08 27.22
C LYS A 56 -44.99 3.38 25.76
N LYS A 57 -44.69 4.59 25.27
CA LYS A 57 -44.97 5.03 23.89
C LYS A 57 -43.68 5.58 23.27
N PRO A 58 -43.04 4.85 22.34
CA PRO A 58 -41.85 5.36 21.68
C PRO A 58 -42.20 6.57 20.81
N PRO A 59 -41.26 7.50 20.61
CA PRO A 59 -41.45 8.60 19.67
C PRO A 59 -41.68 8.07 18.26
N ILE A 60 -42.30 8.90 17.41
CA ILE A 60 -42.61 8.56 16.02
C ILE A 60 -42.12 9.64 15.06
N LEU A 61 -41.86 9.25 13.82
CA LEU A 61 -41.57 10.15 12.70
C LEU A 61 -42.59 9.93 11.59
N CYS A 62 -43.00 11.01 10.92
CA CYS A 62 -43.84 10.90 9.73
C CYS A 62 -43.01 10.61 8.47
N SER A 63 -43.69 10.16 7.41
CA SER A 63 -43.06 9.77 6.14
C SER A 63 -42.30 10.90 5.44
N LEU A 64 -42.62 12.17 5.75
CA LEU A 64 -41.93 13.34 5.19
C LEU A 64 -40.44 13.40 5.55
N HIS A 65 -40.02 12.70 6.60
CA HIS A 65 -38.64 12.71 7.07
C HIS A 65 -37.73 11.68 6.37
N PHE A 66 -38.29 10.92 5.43
CA PHE A 66 -37.58 9.88 4.68
C PHE A 66 -37.68 10.17 3.19
N TYR A 67 -36.66 9.76 2.43
CA TYR A 67 -36.75 9.77 0.97
C TYR A 67 -37.78 8.77 0.46
N GLU A 68 -38.45 9.07 -0.66
CA GLU A 68 -39.41 8.15 -1.29
C GLU A 68 -38.77 6.79 -1.61
N SER A 69 -37.49 6.79 -2.00
CA SER A 69 -36.69 5.59 -2.26
C SER A 69 -36.46 4.70 -1.02
N SER A 70 -36.69 5.21 0.19
CA SER A 70 -36.58 4.45 1.44
C SER A 70 -37.80 3.59 1.72
N PHE A 71 -38.89 3.74 0.97
CA PHE A 71 -40.10 2.94 1.15
C PHE A 71 -40.09 1.68 0.29
N ILE A 72 -40.69 0.63 0.83
CA ILE A 72 -40.98 -0.61 0.12
C ILE A 72 -42.27 -0.36 -0.66
N THR A 73 -42.16 -0.28 -1.98
CA THR A 73 -43.28 -0.03 -2.89
C THR A 73 -43.87 -1.32 -3.47
N VAL A 74 -43.10 -2.41 -3.49
CA VAL A 74 -43.48 -3.70 -4.09
C VAL A 74 -43.67 -4.77 -3.02
N SER A 75 -44.72 -5.57 -3.16
CA SER A 75 -44.95 -6.75 -2.31
C SER A 75 -43.84 -7.78 -2.49
N LYS A 76 -43.31 -8.29 -1.37
CA LYS A 76 -42.34 -9.41 -1.34
C LYS A 76 -43.00 -10.76 -1.02
N ASP A 77 -44.33 -10.83 -1.09
CA ASP A 77 -45.05 -12.09 -0.86
C ASP A 77 -44.78 -13.06 -2.02
N VAL A 78 -44.35 -14.27 -1.67
CA VAL A 78 -44.00 -15.35 -2.60
C VAL A 78 -45.21 -16.26 -2.84
N ASN A 79 -46.26 -16.15 -2.01
CA ASN A 79 -47.46 -16.97 -2.15
C ASN A 79 -48.41 -16.36 -3.19
N ASP A 80 -48.45 -16.96 -4.38
CA ASP A 80 -49.26 -16.48 -5.49
C ASP A 80 -50.77 -16.50 -5.23
N TYR A 81 -51.27 -17.41 -4.39
CA TYR A 81 -52.69 -17.45 -4.00
C TYR A 81 -53.10 -16.19 -3.22
N ARG A 82 -52.24 -15.71 -2.30
CA ARG A 82 -52.48 -14.47 -1.53
C ARG A 82 -52.25 -13.20 -2.36
N LYS A 83 -51.42 -13.30 -3.39
CA LYS A 83 -51.08 -12.20 -4.30
C LYS A 83 -52.20 -11.91 -5.31
N LYS A 84 -52.92 -12.95 -5.75
CA LYS A 84 -53.99 -12.86 -6.76
C LYS A 84 -55.21 -12.04 -6.30
N ASN A 85 -55.44 -11.93 -5.00
CA ASN A 85 -56.59 -11.24 -4.41
C ASN A 85 -56.34 -9.74 -4.12
N ARG A 86 -55.25 -9.15 -4.63
CA ARG A 86 -54.97 -7.71 -4.53
C ARG A 86 -55.01 -7.09 -5.93
N GLU A 87 -56.11 -6.42 -6.26
CA GLU A 87 -56.27 -5.68 -7.53
C GLU A 87 -55.19 -4.60 -7.73
N SER A 88 -54.61 -4.07 -6.65
CA SER A 88 -53.53 -3.08 -6.70
C SER A 88 -52.16 -3.70 -6.38
N LYS A 89 -51.19 -3.49 -7.28
CA LYS A 89 -49.75 -3.82 -7.06
C LYS A 89 -49.08 -2.90 -6.03
N VAL A 90 -49.73 -1.80 -5.65
CA VAL A 90 -49.23 -0.79 -4.71
C VAL A 90 -49.57 -1.19 -3.29
N LEU A 91 -48.58 -1.20 -2.39
CA LEU A 91 -48.80 -1.52 -0.99
C LEU A 91 -49.59 -0.41 -0.29
N GLN A 92 -50.77 -0.75 0.24
CA GLN A 92 -51.61 0.15 1.05
C GLN A 92 -50.93 0.66 2.32
N ARG A 93 -49.96 -0.09 2.85
CA ARG A 93 -49.13 0.32 4.01
C ARG A 93 -47.70 0.55 3.57
N ARG A 94 -47.29 1.82 3.57
CA ARG A 94 -45.90 2.23 3.33
C ARG A 94 -45.01 1.75 4.47
N ARG A 95 -44.04 0.89 4.16
CA ARG A 95 -43.04 0.38 5.12
C ARG A 95 -41.67 0.88 4.72
N LEU A 96 -40.84 1.24 5.70
CA LEU A 96 -39.45 1.61 5.45
C LEU A 96 -38.61 0.36 5.14
N LYS A 97 -37.60 0.51 4.27
CA LYS A 97 -36.57 -0.50 4.02
C LYS A 97 -35.71 -0.64 5.29
N LYS A 98 -35.08 -1.82 5.44
CA LYS A 98 -34.12 -2.05 6.53
C LYS A 98 -32.95 -1.09 6.38
N GLY A 99 -32.48 -0.53 7.49
CA GLY A 99 -31.40 0.48 7.51
C GLY A 99 -31.77 1.88 7.00
N SER A 100 -33.02 2.14 6.63
CA SER A 100 -33.47 3.51 6.32
C SER A 100 -33.39 4.40 7.55
N VAL A 101 -32.85 5.61 7.37
CA VAL A 101 -32.70 6.62 8.42
C VAL A 101 -33.44 7.89 8.00
N PRO A 102 -33.96 8.68 8.96
CA PRO A 102 -34.54 9.97 8.63
C PRO A 102 -33.45 10.94 8.21
N VAL A 103 -33.66 11.60 7.08
CA VAL A 103 -32.69 12.55 6.48
C VAL A 103 -33.36 13.89 6.16
N MET A 104 -34.66 13.88 5.88
CA MET A 104 -35.38 15.05 5.42
C MET A 104 -35.95 15.82 6.61
N PHE A 105 -35.58 17.08 6.76
CA PHE A 105 -36.14 17.95 7.79
C PHE A 105 -36.43 19.33 7.18
N PRO A 106 -37.58 19.45 6.46
CA PRO A 106 -37.88 20.62 5.64
C PRO A 106 -38.14 21.89 6.47
N ASP A 107 -38.60 21.75 7.71
CA ASP A 107 -38.97 22.87 8.60
C ASP A 107 -37.77 23.50 9.33
N LEU A 108 -36.53 23.12 8.98
CA LEU A 108 -35.30 23.66 9.57
C LEU A 108 -34.60 24.67 8.65
N PRO A 109 -33.93 25.68 9.22
CA PRO A 109 -33.04 26.57 8.47
C PRO A 109 -32.01 25.79 7.64
N SER A 110 -31.74 26.27 6.41
CA SER A 110 -30.83 25.62 5.44
C SER A 110 -29.44 25.26 6.00
N HIS A 111 -28.95 25.98 7.02
CA HIS A 111 -27.67 25.70 7.65
C HIS A 111 -27.69 24.47 8.58
N MET A 112 -28.86 24.05 9.07
CA MET A 112 -29.03 22.85 9.91
C MET A 112 -29.51 21.61 9.12
N SER A 113 -30.06 21.80 7.91
CA SER A 113 -30.61 20.71 7.10
C SER A 113 -29.59 20.02 6.18
N LYS A 114 -28.33 20.50 6.13
CA LYS A 114 -27.27 19.89 5.31
C LYS A 114 -26.65 18.67 5.98
N LEU A 115 -27.42 17.58 6.06
CA LEU A 115 -26.79 16.26 6.10
C LEU A 115 -26.17 16.05 4.71
N LYS A 116 -24.85 16.26 4.59
CA LYS A 116 -24.08 15.78 3.43
C LYS A 116 -24.20 14.26 3.42
N VAL A 117 -25.27 13.73 2.83
CA VAL A 117 -25.34 12.34 2.41
C VAL A 117 -24.38 12.25 1.25
N CYS A 118 -23.11 11.95 1.54
CA CYS A 118 -22.23 11.41 0.54
C CYS A 118 -22.81 10.03 0.23
N HIS A 119 -23.70 9.96 -0.76
CA HIS A 119 -24.10 8.69 -1.34
C HIS A 119 -22.80 8.10 -1.87
N ARG A 120 -22.18 7.19 -1.09
CA ARG A 120 -21.08 6.39 -1.59
C ARG A 120 -21.69 5.57 -2.71
N GLU A 121 -21.49 6.01 -3.95
CA GLU A 121 -21.74 5.14 -5.08
C GLU A 121 -20.88 3.89 -4.85
N SER A 122 -21.54 2.74 -4.72
CA SER A 122 -20.89 1.43 -4.67
C SER A 122 -20.15 1.10 -5.98
N LYS A 123 -20.16 2.02 -6.96
CA LYS A 123 -19.33 2.02 -8.18
C LYS A 123 -17.85 2.30 -7.93
N CYS A 124 -17.42 2.50 -6.69
CA CYS A 124 -16.03 2.20 -6.34
C CYS A 124 -15.86 0.68 -6.23
N LEU A 125 -15.99 -0.02 -7.37
CA LEU A 125 -15.67 -1.44 -7.46
C LEU A 125 -14.19 -1.59 -7.11
N THR A 126 -13.94 -2.06 -5.89
CA THR A 126 -12.64 -2.41 -5.33
C THR A 126 -11.80 -3.18 -6.34
N GLU A 127 -12.41 -4.04 -7.15
CA GLU A 127 -11.71 -4.89 -8.10
C GLU A 127 -10.94 -4.13 -9.20
N ASN A 128 -11.52 -3.10 -9.82
CA ASN A 128 -10.81 -2.32 -10.85
C ASN A 128 -9.65 -1.52 -10.24
N ARG A 129 -9.82 -1.00 -9.03
CA ARG A 129 -8.74 -0.33 -8.29
C ARG A 129 -7.64 -1.31 -7.88
N HIS A 130 -7.99 -2.52 -7.43
CA HIS A 130 -7.02 -3.55 -7.09
C HIS A 130 -6.26 -4.04 -8.33
N LYS A 131 -6.95 -4.25 -9.46
CA LYS A 131 -6.33 -4.61 -10.74
C LYS A 131 -5.38 -3.52 -11.24
N ALA A 132 -5.81 -2.26 -11.23
CA ALA A 132 -4.97 -1.13 -11.63
C ALA A 132 -3.73 -0.98 -10.71
N ASN A 133 -3.90 -1.12 -9.40
CA ASN A 133 -2.78 -1.11 -8.46
C ASN A 133 -1.85 -2.31 -8.66
N GLY A 134 -2.39 -3.51 -8.91
CA GLY A 134 -1.60 -4.70 -9.19
C GLY A 134 -0.75 -4.54 -10.44
N LEU A 135 -1.35 -4.05 -11.53
CA LEU A 135 -0.63 -3.74 -12.78
C LEU A 135 0.47 -2.69 -12.57
N ARG A 136 0.19 -1.65 -11.77
CA ARG A 136 1.19 -0.63 -11.42
C ARG A 136 2.38 -1.25 -10.68
N LEU A 137 2.12 -2.06 -9.65
CA LEU A 137 3.16 -2.74 -8.88
C LEU A 137 3.99 -3.69 -9.74
N LEU A 138 3.37 -4.44 -10.66
CA LEU A 138 4.08 -5.32 -11.59
C LEU A 138 4.99 -4.52 -12.52
N LYS A 139 4.50 -3.40 -13.07
CA LYS A 139 5.30 -2.52 -13.93
C LYS A 139 6.49 -1.91 -13.19
N GLU A 140 6.29 -1.46 -11.97
CA GLU A 140 7.36 -0.95 -11.10
C GLU A 140 8.38 -2.04 -10.75
N ALA A 141 7.93 -3.26 -10.45
CA ALA A 141 8.81 -4.39 -10.17
C ALA A 141 9.66 -4.75 -11.39
N GLN A 142 9.06 -4.80 -12.58
CA GLN A 142 9.77 -5.07 -13.82
C GLN A 142 10.82 -3.99 -14.12
N ALA A 143 10.46 -2.72 -14.00
CA ALA A 143 11.40 -1.62 -14.20
C ALA A 143 12.60 -1.67 -13.23
N ARG A 144 12.39 -2.14 -12.00
CA ARG A 144 13.49 -2.35 -11.03
C ARG A 144 14.41 -3.50 -11.43
N ILE A 145 13.84 -4.61 -11.91
CA ILE A 145 14.64 -5.75 -12.40
C ILE A 145 15.48 -5.30 -13.60
N GLU A 146 14.89 -4.61 -14.56
CA GLU A 146 15.58 -4.10 -15.76
C GLU A 146 16.69 -3.09 -15.42
N ALA A 147 16.45 -2.23 -14.42
CA ALA A 147 17.47 -1.33 -13.92
C ALA A 147 18.66 -2.10 -13.29
N ASP A 148 18.39 -3.18 -12.57
CA ASP A 148 19.41 -3.99 -11.89
C ASP A 148 20.18 -4.94 -12.81
N THR A 149 19.57 -5.41 -13.91
CA THR A 149 20.20 -6.33 -14.86
C THR A 149 21.11 -5.62 -15.85
N PHE A 150 22.27 -6.19 -16.20
CA PHE A 150 23.15 -5.66 -17.24
C PHE A 150 23.50 -6.75 -18.28
N TYR A 151 23.76 -6.32 -19.52
CA TYR A 151 23.99 -7.24 -20.65
C TYR A 151 25.36 -7.08 -21.33
N SER A 152 26.13 -6.05 -20.97
CA SER A 152 27.46 -5.82 -21.53
C SER A 152 28.37 -5.15 -20.49
N LEU A 153 29.69 -5.20 -20.72
CA LEU A 153 30.66 -4.49 -19.89
C LEU A 153 30.44 -2.98 -19.86
N GLN A 154 30.01 -2.41 -20.99
CA GLN A 154 29.74 -0.97 -21.07
C GLN A 154 28.51 -0.59 -20.22
N ASP A 155 27.45 -1.39 -20.33
CA ASP A 155 26.22 -1.24 -19.55
C ASP A 155 26.51 -1.39 -18.04
N LEU A 156 27.32 -2.39 -17.66
CA LEU A 156 27.78 -2.56 -16.28
C LEU A 156 28.57 -1.33 -15.79
N TYR A 157 29.52 -0.83 -16.59
CA TYR A 157 30.31 0.34 -16.24
C TYR A 157 29.45 1.58 -16.01
N GLU A 158 28.53 1.88 -16.93
CA GLU A 158 27.64 3.04 -16.83
C GLU A 158 26.70 2.94 -15.65
N LYS A 159 26.07 1.77 -15.45
CA LYS A 159 25.14 1.57 -14.36
C LYS A 159 25.83 1.64 -13.00
N PHE A 160 27.00 1.03 -12.84
CA PHE A 160 27.75 1.09 -11.58
C PHE A 160 28.28 2.51 -11.29
N ARG A 161 28.73 3.23 -12.32
CA ARG A 161 29.20 4.62 -12.17
C ARG A 161 28.08 5.58 -11.75
N ASN A 162 26.88 5.38 -12.25
CA ASN A 162 25.70 6.18 -11.88
C ASN A 162 25.10 5.76 -10.53
N ASP A 163 25.56 4.66 -9.95
CA ASP A 163 25.01 4.08 -8.73
C ASP A 163 25.57 4.77 -7.48
N THR A 164 24.90 5.85 -7.09
CA THR A 164 25.19 6.61 -5.87
C THR A 164 24.89 5.87 -4.56
N THR A 165 24.25 4.70 -4.61
CA THR A 165 23.86 3.97 -3.39
C THR A 165 24.99 3.15 -2.79
N THR A 166 26.13 3.08 -3.48
CA THR A 166 27.24 2.22 -3.09
C THR A 166 28.28 3.02 -2.31
N ASN A 167 28.23 2.96 -0.98
CA ASN A 167 29.24 3.56 -0.08
C ASN A 167 30.58 2.80 -0.07
N PHE A 168 30.93 2.08 -1.14
CA PHE A 168 32.25 1.46 -1.21
C PHE A 168 33.22 2.42 -1.87
N GLU A 169 34.34 2.67 -1.19
CA GLU A 169 35.54 3.22 -1.81
C GLU A 169 36.12 2.15 -2.72
N MET A 170 35.52 2.03 -3.89
CA MET A 170 35.99 1.16 -4.96
C MET A 170 36.40 1.99 -6.16
N LEU A 171 37.62 1.73 -6.63
CA LEU A 171 38.10 2.25 -7.88
C LEU A 171 37.58 1.38 -9.01
N LEU A 172 36.90 2.02 -9.96
CA LEU A 172 36.42 1.41 -11.19
C LEU A 172 37.37 1.77 -12.34
N ARG A 173 38.03 0.78 -12.92
CA ARG A 173 38.95 0.97 -14.05
C ARG A 173 38.52 0.10 -15.23
N LYS A 174 38.35 0.73 -16.39
CA LYS A 174 38.14 0.03 -17.67
C LYS A 174 39.47 -0.10 -18.39
N SER A 175 39.85 -1.32 -18.79
CA SER A 175 41.08 -1.59 -19.53
C SER A 175 40.76 -2.45 -20.75
N GLY A 176 40.54 -1.80 -21.89
CA GLY A 176 40.19 -2.49 -23.14
C GLY A 176 38.97 -3.39 -23.00
N ASN A 177 39.24 -4.70 -22.95
CA ASN A 177 38.25 -5.78 -22.93
C ASN A 177 37.88 -6.26 -21.52
N GLU A 178 38.42 -5.62 -20.49
CA GLU A 178 38.18 -5.99 -19.10
C GLU A 178 37.69 -4.80 -18.29
N LEU A 179 36.86 -5.10 -17.28
CA LEU A 179 36.41 -4.14 -16.30
C LEU A 179 36.88 -4.55 -14.90
N LEU A 180 37.56 -3.64 -14.22
CA LEU A 180 38.23 -3.91 -12.97
C LEU A 180 37.60 -3.09 -11.84
N PHE A 181 37.22 -3.79 -10.77
CA PHE A 181 36.75 -3.21 -9.51
C PHE A 181 37.83 -3.45 -8.47
N ILE A 182 38.38 -2.40 -7.87
CA ILE A 182 39.45 -2.49 -6.87
C ILE A 182 38.99 -1.83 -5.58
N HIS A 183 39.15 -2.51 -4.45
CA HIS A 183 39.06 -1.92 -3.13
C HIS A 183 40.47 -1.74 -2.55
N ILE A 184 40.76 -0.53 -2.11
CA ILE A 184 42.05 -0.16 -1.53
C ILE A 184 41.81 0.15 -0.05
N ASP A 185 42.69 -0.36 0.82
CA ASP A 185 42.76 0.06 2.22
C ASP A 185 43.66 1.29 2.30
N ASP A 186 43.19 2.31 3.02
CA ASP A 186 43.91 3.58 3.17
C ASP A 186 45.18 3.45 4.02
N GLY A 187 45.37 2.30 4.68
CA GLY A 187 46.52 2.05 5.53
C GLY A 187 46.49 2.90 6.80
N ASP A 188 47.35 2.55 7.76
CA ASP A 188 47.49 3.26 9.02
C ASP A 188 48.61 4.32 9.01
N GLY A 189 49.11 4.65 7.81
CA GLY A 189 50.24 5.57 7.60
C GLY A 189 51.62 4.93 7.77
N THR A 190 51.72 3.70 8.28
CA THR A 190 52.98 2.95 8.37
C THR A 190 53.21 2.04 7.16
N ILE A 191 52.11 1.57 6.58
CA ILE A 191 52.06 0.78 5.35
C ILE A 191 51.26 1.61 4.35
N GLY A 192 51.82 1.86 3.15
CA GLY A 192 51.11 2.58 2.10
C GLY A 192 49.85 1.85 1.63
N HIS A 193 49.05 2.51 0.79
CA HIS A 193 47.81 1.95 0.23
C HIS A 193 48.01 0.54 -0.35
N GLN A 194 47.17 -0.41 0.07
CA GLN A 194 47.21 -1.79 -0.43
C GLN A 194 45.89 -2.20 -1.06
N ILE A 195 45.97 -3.00 -2.13
CA ILE A 195 44.81 -3.60 -2.77
C ILE A 195 44.31 -4.75 -1.91
N VAL A 196 43.17 -4.55 -1.26
CA VAL A 196 42.52 -5.53 -0.38
C VAL A 196 41.87 -6.62 -1.22
N CYS A 197 41.02 -6.21 -2.16
CA CYS A 197 40.37 -7.13 -3.07
C CYS A 197 40.15 -6.49 -4.43
N SER A 198 40.12 -7.32 -5.46
CA SER A 198 39.75 -6.91 -6.80
C SER A 198 38.86 -7.93 -7.51
N VAL A 199 37.99 -7.44 -8.39
CA VAL A 199 37.17 -8.25 -9.27
C VAL A 199 37.40 -7.81 -10.70
N VAL A 200 37.76 -8.75 -11.55
CA VAL A 200 37.99 -8.55 -12.99
C VAL A 200 36.81 -9.17 -13.72
N PHE A 201 36.17 -8.42 -14.60
CA PHE A 201 35.15 -8.91 -15.53
C PHE A 201 35.70 -8.95 -16.95
N ASP A 202 35.41 -10.03 -17.67
CA ASP A 202 35.71 -10.16 -19.11
C ASP A 202 34.51 -9.77 -19.99
N GLN A 203 34.70 -9.82 -21.32
CA GLN A 203 33.64 -9.50 -22.29
C GLN A 203 32.43 -10.44 -22.23
N GLU A 204 32.61 -11.66 -21.71
CA GLU A 204 31.54 -12.65 -21.55
C GLU A 204 30.80 -12.51 -20.22
N LEU A 205 31.15 -11.49 -19.43
CA LEU A 205 30.66 -11.23 -18.08
C LEU A 205 31.01 -12.35 -17.08
N GLU A 206 32.04 -13.15 -17.38
CA GLU A 206 32.67 -13.97 -16.38
C GLU A 206 33.59 -13.12 -15.51
N PHE A 207 33.73 -13.52 -14.26
CA PHE A 207 34.54 -12.77 -13.31
C PHE A 207 35.59 -13.61 -12.62
N LYS A 208 36.72 -12.97 -12.34
CA LYS A 208 37.80 -13.48 -11.50
C LYS A 208 37.93 -12.59 -10.28
N MET A 209 38.15 -13.20 -9.13
CA MET A 209 38.21 -12.49 -7.85
C MET A 209 39.59 -12.68 -7.25
N PHE A 210 40.13 -11.63 -6.68
CA PHE A 210 41.41 -11.65 -6.01
C PHE A 210 41.27 -11.00 -4.63
N VAL A 211 41.89 -11.57 -3.62
CA VAL A 211 42.03 -11.00 -2.27
C VAL A 211 43.52 -10.99 -1.96
N GLN A 212 44.08 -9.81 -1.66
CA GLN A 212 45.51 -9.60 -1.41
C GLN A 212 46.39 -10.22 -2.52
N GLY A 213 45.96 -10.10 -3.77
CA GLY A 213 46.66 -10.64 -4.95
C GLY A 213 46.46 -12.15 -5.21
N SER A 214 45.83 -12.89 -4.29
CA SER A 214 45.56 -14.32 -4.45
C SER A 214 44.21 -14.58 -5.11
N LEU A 215 44.17 -15.49 -6.08
CA LEU A 215 42.94 -15.86 -6.78
C LEU A 215 41.97 -16.58 -5.83
N VAL A 216 40.76 -16.06 -5.68
CA VAL A 216 39.71 -16.67 -4.85
C VAL A 216 38.88 -17.64 -5.70
N PRO A 217 38.78 -18.93 -5.33
CA PRO A 217 37.94 -19.88 -6.04
C PRO A 217 36.46 -19.54 -5.92
N SER A 218 35.69 -19.78 -6.99
CA SER A 218 34.23 -19.55 -7.01
C SER A 218 33.47 -20.35 -5.95
N SER A 219 34.04 -21.44 -5.42
CA SER A 219 33.46 -22.24 -4.35
C SER A 219 33.29 -21.46 -3.04
N ARG A 220 34.10 -20.42 -2.78
CA ARG A 220 33.97 -19.56 -1.59
C ARG A 220 32.74 -18.64 -1.66
N VAL A 221 32.24 -18.37 -2.86
CA VAL A 221 31.09 -17.47 -3.11
C VAL A 221 29.93 -18.20 -3.79
N SER A 222 29.93 -19.53 -3.81
CA SER A 222 28.90 -20.34 -4.48
C SER A 222 27.50 -20.11 -3.92
N ASN A 223 27.39 -19.77 -2.63
CA ASN A 223 26.12 -19.43 -2.00
C ASN A 223 25.52 -18.10 -2.51
N LEU A 224 26.33 -17.26 -3.17
CA LEU A 224 25.92 -15.96 -3.70
C LEU A 224 25.61 -16.01 -5.20
N PHE A 225 26.21 -16.95 -5.92
CA PHE A 225 26.13 -17.06 -7.38
C PHE A 225 25.94 -18.50 -7.85
N ASN A 226 24.95 -18.70 -8.71
CA ASN A 226 24.81 -19.94 -9.48
C ASN A 226 25.66 -19.83 -10.76
N GLY A 227 26.97 -20.04 -10.62
CA GLY A 227 27.91 -20.11 -11.75
C GLY A 227 28.96 -19.00 -11.75
N LYS A 228 29.64 -18.84 -12.89
CA LYS A 228 30.75 -17.89 -13.09
C LYS A 228 30.34 -16.55 -13.70
N LYS A 229 29.06 -16.39 -14.05
CA LYS A 229 28.53 -15.19 -14.71
C LYS A 229 27.75 -14.35 -13.72
N CYS A 230 27.93 -13.03 -13.78
CA CYS A 230 27.11 -12.08 -13.05
C CYS A 230 26.30 -11.27 -14.06
N SER A 231 25.00 -11.10 -13.80
CA SER A 231 24.10 -10.37 -14.69
C SER A 231 23.33 -9.26 -13.98
N ARG A 232 23.52 -9.09 -12.67
CA ARG A 232 22.80 -8.13 -11.84
C ARG A 232 23.74 -7.32 -10.96
N ILE A 233 23.51 -6.02 -10.86
CA ILE A 233 24.32 -5.11 -10.03
C ILE A 233 24.17 -5.47 -8.56
N SER A 234 22.97 -5.81 -8.12
CA SER A 234 22.71 -6.24 -6.74
C SER A 234 23.51 -7.48 -6.35
N GLU A 235 23.74 -8.40 -7.29
CA GLU A 235 24.58 -9.57 -7.09
C GLU A 235 26.05 -9.14 -6.99
N LEU A 236 26.56 -8.35 -7.95
CA LEU A 236 27.92 -7.78 -7.89
C LEU A 236 28.18 -7.08 -6.54
N LYS A 237 27.25 -6.27 -6.05
CA LYS A 237 27.40 -5.60 -4.74
C LYS A 237 27.52 -6.59 -3.58
N LYS A 238 26.78 -7.71 -3.63
CA LYS A 238 26.91 -8.79 -2.63
C LYS A 238 28.27 -9.48 -2.75
N LEU A 239 28.78 -9.68 -3.97
CA LEU A 239 30.11 -10.23 -4.19
C LEU A 239 31.19 -9.37 -3.54
N LEU A 240 31.17 -8.08 -3.84
CA LEU A 240 32.15 -7.12 -3.35
C LEU A 240 32.14 -7.07 -1.81
N LYS A 241 30.95 -7.04 -1.20
CA LYS A 241 30.80 -7.16 0.27
C LYS A 241 31.41 -8.46 0.81
N ALA A 242 31.14 -9.59 0.16
CA ALA A 242 31.62 -10.89 0.61
C ALA A 242 33.15 -10.99 0.53
N LEU A 243 33.78 -10.43 -0.51
CA LEU A 243 35.24 -10.41 -0.63
C LEU A 243 35.90 -9.58 0.47
N ILE A 244 35.32 -8.43 0.82
CA ILE A 244 35.78 -7.62 1.95
C ILE A 244 35.64 -8.40 3.28
N LEU A 245 34.59 -9.21 3.45
CA LEU A 245 34.42 -10.04 4.64
C LEU A 245 35.44 -11.19 4.69
N ILE A 246 35.71 -11.85 3.56
CA ILE A 246 36.71 -12.92 3.47
C ILE A 246 38.09 -12.41 3.87
N GLU A 247 38.46 -11.20 3.45
CA GLU A 247 39.72 -10.59 3.85
C GLU A 247 39.85 -10.39 5.37
N ARG A 248 38.75 -10.09 6.06
CA ARG A 248 38.75 -9.94 7.53
C ARG A 248 38.84 -11.27 8.26
N GLU A 249 38.38 -12.36 7.65
CA GLU A 249 38.42 -13.70 8.25
C GLU A 249 39.77 -14.40 8.08
N GLU A 250 40.52 -14.08 7.02
CA GLU A 250 41.85 -14.61 6.77
C GLU A 250 42.91 -13.55 7.13
N PRO A 251 43.44 -13.54 8.37
CA PRO A 251 44.41 -12.53 8.80
C PRO A 251 45.65 -12.57 7.91
N ARG A 252 46.12 -11.36 7.55
CA ARG A 252 47.29 -11.02 6.72
C ARG A 252 48.30 -12.16 6.66
N PHE A 253 48.42 -12.78 5.49
CA PHE A 253 49.56 -13.62 5.20
C PHE A 253 50.79 -12.70 5.15
N THR A 254 51.53 -12.61 6.26
CA THR A 254 52.83 -11.94 6.25
C THR A 254 53.68 -12.65 5.19
N PRO A 255 54.19 -11.94 4.17
CA PRO A 255 55.07 -12.57 3.20
C PRO A 255 56.25 -13.15 3.98
N LYS A 256 56.49 -14.45 3.85
CA LYS A 256 57.76 -15.04 4.24
C LYS A 256 58.81 -14.36 3.38
N THR A 257 59.55 -13.43 3.97
CA THR A 257 60.85 -13.00 3.46
C THR A 257 61.76 -14.22 3.43
N GLU A 258 61.68 -15.02 2.36
CA GLU A 258 62.82 -15.80 1.90
C GLU A 258 63.74 -14.81 1.18
N VAL A 259 64.57 -14.14 1.96
CA VAL A 259 65.78 -13.48 1.46
C VAL A 259 66.72 -14.59 1.03
N THR A 260 66.57 -15.09 -0.20
CA THR A 260 67.70 -15.73 -0.88
C THR A 260 68.55 -14.59 -1.42
N SER A 261 69.56 -14.21 -0.64
CA SER A 261 70.67 -13.39 -1.08
C SER A 261 71.44 -14.15 -2.17
N THR A 262 71.20 -13.81 -3.43
CA THR A 262 72.19 -13.99 -4.48
C THR A 262 72.56 -12.61 -4.96
N GLU A 263 73.71 -12.14 -4.50
CA GLU A 263 74.42 -10.97 -5.01
C GLU A 263 74.69 -11.20 -6.50
N GLU A 264 74.05 -10.42 -7.37
CA GLU A 264 74.55 -10.19 -8.73
C GLU A 264 74.87 -8.70 -8.85
N GLU A 265 76.18 -8.45 -8.97
CA GLU A 265 76.78 -7.15 -9.21
C GLU A 265 76.27 -6.56 -10.52
N ILE A 266 75.65 -5.38 -10.45
CA ILE A 266 75.33 -4.57 -11.62
C ILE A 266 76.56 -3.74 -11.98
N PHE A 267 77.21 -4.09 -13.08
CA PHE A 267 78.20 -3.25 -13.76
C PHE A 267 77.53 -1.99 -14.32
N ILE A 268 77.98 -0.82 -13.85
CA ILE A 268 77.66 0.48 -14.42
C ILE A 268 78.69 0.74 -15.53
N CYS A 269 78.24 0.83 -16.79
CA CYS A 269 79.02 1.46 -17.86
C CYS A 269 78.70 2.96 -17.89
N ILE A 270 79.74 3.78 -17.64
CA ILE A 270 79.81 5.20 -18.02
C ILE A 270 80.44 5.28 -19.41
#